data_AF-A0A1B0D9F7-F1
#
_entry.id   AF-A0A1B0D9F7-F1
#
_cell.length_a   1.000
_cell.length_b   1.000
_cell.length_c   1.000
_cell.angle_alpha   90.00
_cell.angle_beta   90.00
_cell.angle_gamma   90.00
#
_symmetry.space_group_name_H-M   'P 1'
#
loop_
_entity.id
_entity.type
_entity.pdbx_description
1 polymer ?
#
loop_
_entity_poly.entity_id
_entity_poly.type
_entity_poly.pdbx_seq_one_letter_code
_entity_poly.pdbx_strand_id
1 'polypeptide(L)'
;MVFFGLFNLINLRMNLSVVIVAMTQKVNMTIDDGTIVEKQDFDWDSKTQGLILSKWTPVYERSFLASIAYMGNYAGTIGAMLLSGV
;
A
#
# COMPACT_ATOMS: atom_id res chain seq x y z
N MET A 1 1.09 -1.69 24.38
CA MET A 1 1.61 -2.79 23.54
C MET A 1 0.59 -3.32 22.53
N VAL A 2 -0.72 -3.38 22.83
CA VAL A 2 -1.76 -3.84 21.88
C VAL A 2 -1.91 -2.95 20.64
N PHE A 3 -1.75 -1.63 20.78
CA PHE A 3 -1.85 -0.66 19.68
C PHE A 3 -0.86 -0.93 18.52
N PHE A 4 0.42 -1.18 18.85
CA PHE A 4 1.43 -1.48 17.85
C PHE A 4 1.22 -2.84 17.16
N GLY A 5 0.65 -3.82 17.86
CA GLY A 5 0.31 -5.12 17.27
C GLY A 5 -0.79 -5.03 16.23
N LEU A 6 -1.85 -4.25 16.51
CA LEU A 6 -2.95 -4.02 15.56
C LEU A 6 -2.48 -3.21 14.34
N PHE A 7 -1.61 -2.21 14.53
CA PHE A 7 -1.00 -1.48 13.41
C PHE A 7 -0.21 -2.41 12.49
N ASN A 8 0.59 -3.31 13.04
CA ASN A 8 1.42 -4.22 12.23
C ASN A 8 0.57 -5.21 11.41
N LEU A 9 -0.50 -5.75 12.00
CA LEU A 9 -1.45 -6.64 11.32
C LEU A 9 -2.16 -5.96 10.14
N ILE A 10 -2.56 -4.70 10.33
CA ILE A 10 -3.22 -3.93 9.27
C ILE A 10 -2.22 -3.62 8.15
N ASN A 11 -0.98 -3.24 8.48
CA ASN A 11 0.07 -2.98 7.47
C ASN A 11 0.42 -4.23 6.64
N LEU A 12 0.48 -5.41 7.26
CA LEU A 12 0.73 -6.67 6.55
C LEU A 12 -0.38 -6.96 5.53
N ARG A 13 -1.65 -6.68 5.88
CA ARG A 13 -2.78 -6.81 4.94
C ARG A 13 -2.69 -5.83 3.78
N MET A 14 -2.15 -4.63 4.02
CA MET A 14 -1.97 -3.61 2.98
C MET A 14 -0.81 -3.91 2.01
N ASN A 15 0.25 -4.57 2.50
CA ASN A 15 1.39 -4.97 1.66
C ASN A 15 1.01 -6.03 0.63
N LEU A 16 0.07 -6.93 0.95
CA LEU A 16 -0.38 -7.96 0.02
C LEU A 16 -1.01 -7.39 -1.26
N SER A 17 -1.79 -6.30 -1.15
CA SER A 17 -2.42 -5.65 -2.31
C SER A 17 -1.42 -4.98 -3.24
N VAL A 18 -0.33 -4.43 -2.69
CA VAL A 18 0.74 -3.81 -3.49
C VAL A 18 1.52 -4.89 -4.24
N VAL A 19 1.75 -6.04 -3.61
CA VAL A 19 2.39 -7.20 -4.25
C VAL A 19 1.56 -7.71 -5.44
N ILE A 20 0.22 -7.75 -5.32
CA ILE A 20 -0.65 -8.15 -6.43
C ILE A 20 -0.51 -7.20 -7.62
N VAL A 21 -0.47 -5.89 -7.38
CA VAL A 21 -0.28 -4.89 -8.46
C VAL A 21 1.10 -5.06 -9.10
N ALA A 22 2.15 -5.30 -8.32
CA ALA A 22 3.49 -5.51 -8.86
C ALA A 22 3.58 -6.76 -9.75
N MET A 23 2.81 -7.82 -9.45
CA MET A 23 2.74 -9.04 -10.26
C MET A 23 1.95 -8.88 -11.56
N THR A 24 1.13 -7.84 -11.69
CA THR A 24 0.37 -7.55 -12.92
C THR A 24 0.99 -6.45 -13.77
N GLN A 25 2.09 -5.83 -13.32
CA GLN A 25 2.78 -4.82 -14.10
C GLN A 25 3.52 -5.45 -15.28
N LYS A 26 3.40 -4.80 -16.45
CA LYS A 26 4.18 -5.15 -17.63
C LYS A 26 5.61 -4.71 -17.42
N VAL A 27 6.53 -5.67 -17.40
CA VAL A 27 7.96 -5.39 -17.30
C VAL A 27 8.57 -5.50 -18.69
N ASN A 28 9.22 -4.42 -19.13
CA ASN A 28 9.97 -4.39 -20.37
C ASN A 28 11.27 -5.18 -20.15
N MET A 29 11.31 -6.43 -20.60
CA MET A 29 12.52 -7.23 -20.57
C MET A 29 13.21 -7.08 -21.92
N THR A 30 14.38 -6.45 -21.93
CA THR A 30 15.26 -6.45 -23.10
C THR A 30 15.96 -7.81 -23.15
N ILE A 31 15.56 -8.66 -24.11
CA ILE A 31 16.34 -9.83 -24.50
C ILE A 31 17.46 -9.33 -25.44
N ASP A 32 18.64 -9.93 -25.38
CA ASP A 32 19.92 -9.55 -26.04
C ASP A 32 19.89 -9.28 -27.56
N ASP A 33 18.73 -9.34 -28.24
CA ASP A 33 18.55 -9.10 -29.68
C ASP A 33 17.81 -7.78 -30.03
N GLY A 34 17.59 -6.88 -29.05
CA GLY A 34 17.05 -5.54 -29.31
C GLY A 34 15.53 -5.47 -29.54
N THR A 35 14.79 -6.57 -29.36
CA THR A 35 13.33 -6.60 -29.39
C THR A 35 12.75 -6.46 -27.98
N ILE A 36 11.84 -5.50 -27.79
CA ILE A 36 11.15 -5.25 -26.51
C ILE A 36 10.01 -6.25 -26.39
N VAL A 37 10.14 -7.27 -25.55
CA VAL A 37 9.05 -8.21 -25.26
C VAL A 37 8.41 -7.79 -23.94
N GLU A 38 7.19 -7.27 -24.00
CA GLU A 38 6.39 -7.03 -22.79
C GLU A 38 6.00 -8.39 -22.20
N LYS A 39 6.66 -8.80 -21.12
CA LYS A 39 6.28 -10.01 -20.40
C LYS A 39 5.53 -9.59 -19.14
N GLN A 40 4.25 -9.95 -19.08
CA GLN A 40 3.41 -9.83 -17.92
C GLN A 40 3.27 -11.24 -17.33
N ASP A 41 3.55 -11.42 -16.03
CA ASP A 41 3.48 -12.75 -15.40
C ASP A 41 2.02 -13.26 -15.30
N PHE A 42 1.05 -12.36 -15.21
CA PHE A 42 -0.38 -12.67 -15.27
C PHE A 42 -1.14 -11.64 -16.12
N ASP A 43 -1.63 -12.03 -17.30
CA ASP A 43 -2.46 -11.21 -18.20
C ASP A 43 -3.90 -11.09 -17.67
N TRP A 44 -4.09 -10.26 -16.63
CA TRP A 44 -5.41 -9.94 -16.11
C TRP A 44 -6.00 -8.75 -16.85
N ASP A 45 -7.23 -8.92 -17.38
CA ASP A 45 -8.00 -7.83 -17.95
C ASP A 45 -8.20 -6.67 -16.92
N SER A 46 -8.25 -5.44 -17.42
CA SER A 46 -8.33 -4.23 -16.60
C SER A 46 -9.53 -4.23 -15.64
N LYS A 47 -10.66 -4.84 -16.02
CA LYS A 47 -11.84 -4.96 -15.14
C LYS A 47 -11.57 -5.93 -13.99
N THR A 48 -10.93 -7.06 -14.29
CA THR A 48 -10.57 -8.08 -13.30
C THR A 48 -9.54 -7.55 -12.31
N GLN A 49 -8.53 -6.81 -12.81
CA GLN A 49 -7.55 -6.14 -11.95
C GLN A 49 -8.22 -5.15 -11.00
N GLY A 50 -9.14 -4.31 -11.49
CA GLY A 50 -9.90 -3.38 -10.64
C GLY A 50 -10.79 -4.09 -9.61
N LEU A 51 -11.42 -5.21 -9.98
CA LEU A 51 -12.27 -6.00 -9.09
C LEU A 51 -11.46 -6.66 -7.97
N ILE A 52 -10.31 -7.24 -8.30
CA ILE A 52 -9.39 -7.83 -7.32
C ILE A 52 -8.84 -6.73 -6.41
N LEU A 53 -8.37 -5.62 -6.99
CA LEU A 53 -7.79 -4.53 -6.22
C LEU A 53 -8.80 -3.88 -5.26
N SER A 54 -10.06 -3.74 -5.66
CA SER A 54 -11.12 -3.21 -4.80
C SER A 54 -11.52 -4.15 -3.66
N LYS A 55 -11.48 -5.47 -3.88
CA LYS A 55 -11.74 -6.48 -2.84
C LYS A 55 -10.63 -6.51 -1.77
N TRP A 56 -9.38 -6.40 -2.21
CA TRP A 56 -8.21 -6.52 -1.34
C TRP A 56 -7.74 -5.17 -0.79
N THR A 57 -8.14 -4.06 -1.41
CA THR A 57 -7.70 -2.70 -1.05
C THR A 57 -8.87 -1.72 -1.11
N PRO A 58 -9.79 -1.78 -0.14
CA PRO A 58 -10.88 -0.83 -0.10
C PRO A 58 -10.34 0.58 0.12
N VAL A 59 -10.79 1.54 -0.70
CA VAL A 59 -10.33 2.93 -0.65
C VAL A 59 -10.64 3.57 0.71
N TYR A 60 -11.77 3.21 1.33
CA TYR A 60 -12.18 3.77 2.62
C TYR A 60 -11.23 3.36 3.76
N GLU A 61 -10.81 2.10 3.82
CA GLU A 61 -9.89 1.57 4.85
C GLU A 61 -8.52 2.23 4.74
N ARG A 62 -8.00 2.40 3.52
CA ARG A 62 -6.73 3.13 3.28
C ARG A 62 -6.80 4.56 3.77
N SER A 63 -7.84 5.29 3.37
CA SER A 63 -7.99 6.71 3.72
C SER A 63 -8.21 6.91 5.22
N PHE A 64 -8.93 6.00 5.88
CA PHE A 64 -9.17 6.03 7.32
C PHE A 64 -7.88 5.81 8.14
N LEU A 65 -7.02 4.88 7.71
CA LEU A 65 -5.74 4.67 8.37
C LEU A 65 -4.79 5.86 8.19
N ALA A 66 -4.79 6.46 7.01
CA ALA A 66 -4.02 7.67 6.73
C ALA A 66 -4.48 8.84 7.61
N SER A 67 -5.78 9.02 7.83
CA SER A 67 -6.30 10.09 8.68
C SER A 67 -5.99 9.87 10.17
N ILE A 68 -6.06 8.63 10.67
CA ILE A 68 -5.64 8.30 12.04
C ILE A 68 -4.15 8.57 12.23
N ALA A 69 -3.30 8.15 11.29
CA ALA A 69 -1.87 8.40 11.35
C ALA A 69 -1.55 9.91 11.36
N TYR A 70 -2.24 10.68 10.51
CA TYR A 70 -2.11 12.13 10.46
C TYR A 70 -2.53 12.76 11.79
N MET A 71 -3.69 12.39 12.34
CA MET A 71 -4.18 12.90 13.63
C MET A 71 -3.24 12.54 14.79
N GLY A 72 -2.67 11.33 14.79
CA GLY A 72 -1.67 10.89 15.77
C GLY A 72 -0.40 11.74 15.74
N ASN A 73 0.05 12.19 14.56
CA ASN A 73 1.21 13.06 14.42
C ASN A 73 0.98 14.43 15.08
N TYR A 74 -0.19 15.06 14.87
CA TYR A 74 -0.51 16.34 15.52
C TYR A 74 -0.64 16.20 17.04
N ALA A 75 -1.36 15.19 17.51
CA ALA A 75 -1.52 14.94 18.93
C ALA A 75 -0.17 14.65 19.62
N GLY A 76 0.69 13.85 18.98
CA GLY A 76 2.04 13.57 19.47
C GLY A 76 2.93 14.81 19.50
N THR A 77 2.86 15.65 18.47
CA THR A 77 3.63 16.92 18.41
C THR A 77 3.21 17.86 19.54
N ILE A 78 1.91 18.03 19.78
CA ILE A 78 1.39 18.87 20.87
C ILE A 78 1.80 18.30 22.23
N GLY A 79 1.70 16.98 22.43
CA GLY A 79 2.14 16.33 23.66
C GLY A 79 3.65 16.49 23.90
N ALA A 80 4.45 16.41 22.84
CA ALA A 80 5.90 16.62 22.91
C ALA A 80 6.27 18.07 23.24
N MET A 81 5.54 19.04 22.67
CA MET A 81 5.71 20.46 23.00
C MET A 81 5.48 20.70 24.51
N LEU A 82 4.37 20.21 25.04
CA LEU A 82 4.03 20.31 26.47
C LEU A 82 5.08 19.67 27.40
N LEU A 83 5.70 18.57 26.97
CA LEU A 83 6.73 17.88 27.76
C LEU A 83 8.12 18.51 27.63
N SER A 84 8.41 19.18 26.52
CA SER A 84 9.70 19.84 26.26
C SER A 84 9.85 21.20 26.96
N GLY A 85 8.77 21.73 27.55
CA GLY A 85 8.80 22.97 28.32
C GLY A 85 9.01 24.25 27.51
N VAL A 86 8.72 24.21 26.20
CA VAL A 86 8.54 25.40 25.34
C VAL A 86 7.06 25.77 25.29
#